data_AF-A0A1H3G164-F1
#
_entry.id   AF-A0A1H3G164-F1
#
_cell.length_a   1.000
_cell.length_b   1.000
_cell.length_c   1.000
_cell.angle_alpha   90.00
_cell.angle_beta   90.00
_cell.angle_gamma   90.00
#
_symmetry.space_group_name_H-M   'P 1'
#
loop_
_entity.id
_entity.type
_entity.pdbx_description
1 polymer ?
#
loop_
_entity_poly.entity_id
_entity_poly.type
_entity_poly.pdbx_seq_one_letter_code
_entity_poly.pdbx_strand_id
1 'polypeptide(L)'
;MKSVVCFGDSNTYGHNPLNGERLPESVRWPCLLQNLLGDEFKVIEEGLNGRTTVFDDPNDDWKNGVDYIKGILCTHRPVDYLVIMLGTNDMKTVYNASVEEIAAGLKEIVKRAENVMEVKQGYVPKILIVSPPEISEDILTGPFKDSFDRVSIEKSKRLAYQYKQVADRFGCGFLDAKQYIKPSVEDGLHLGPDGHKGLAEAVCQAIKEL
;
A
#
# COMPACT_ATOMS: atom_id res chain seq x y z
N MET A 1 -0.41 -8.82 -22.66
CA MET A 1 -1.04 -8.09 -21.54
C MET A 1 -0.12 -8.19 -20.35
N LYS A 2 0.31 -7.06 -19.80
CA LYS A 2 1.22 -7.01 -18.64
C LYS A 2 0.42 -7.01 -17.34
N SER A 3 0.79 -7.82 -16.36
CA SER A 3 0.06 -7.89 -15.08
C SER A 3 0.63 -6.91 -14.04
N VAL A 4 -0.26 -6.27 -13.29
CA VAL A 4 0.05 -5.33 -12.21
C VAL A 4 -0.63 -5.81 -10.94
N VAL A 5 0.14 -6.28 -9.95
CA VAL A 5 -0.42 -6.63 -8.64
C VAL A 5 -0.35 -5.41 -7.73
N CYS A 6 -1.52 -4.95 -7.27
CA CYS A 6 -1.64 -3.87 -6.30
C CYS A 6 -1.77 -4.46 -4.89
N PHE A 7 -0.63 -4.60 -4.21
CA PHE A 7 -0.54 -5.18 -2.86
C PHE A 7 -0.62 -4.08 -1.80
N GLY A 8 -1.67 -4.07 -1.00
CA GLY A 8 -1.82 -3.06 0.04
C GLY A 8 -2.85 -3.38 1.11
N ASP A 9 -3.29 -2.33 1.81
CA ASP A 9 -4.20 -2.41 2.93
C ASP A 9 -5.64 -1.97 2.56
N SER A 10 -6.34 -1.31 3.48
CA SER A 10 -7.71 -0.82 3.31
C SER A 10 -7.86 0.24 2.22
N ASN A 11 -6.85 1.08 1.98
CA ASN A 11 -6.89 2.04 0.88
C ASN A 11 -6.73 1.34 -0.48
N THR A 12 -6.10 0.16 -0.53
CA THR A 12 -6.10 -0.69 -1.74
C THR A 12 -7.37 -1.50 -1.88
N TYR A 13 -7.95 -1.98 -0.77
CA TYR A 13 -9.24 -2.65 -0.75
C TYR A 13 -10.39 -1.73 -1.18
N GLY A 14 -10.27 -0.43 -0.90
CA GLY A 14 -11.30 0.59 -1.10
C GLY A 14 -12.26 0.68 0.07
N HIS A 15 -11.75 0.83 1.30
CA HIS A 15 -12.59 1.09 2.47
C HIS A 15 -13.25 2.47 2.36
N ASN A 16 -14.57 2.52 2.51
CA ASN A 16 -15.33 3.77 2.46
C ASN A 16 -15.27 4.48 3.81
N PRO A 17 -14.69 5.69 3.91
CA PRO A 17 -14.56 6.41 5.17
C PRO A 17 -15.89 6.80 5.83
N LEU A 18 -17.00 6.81 5.07
CA LEU A 18 -18.31 7.23 5.58
C LEU A 18 -19.08 6.10 6.29
N ASN A 19 -18.97 4.87 5.78
CA ASN A 19 -19.82 3.77 6.23
C ASN A 19 -19.07 2.44 6.47
N GLY A 20 -17.76 2.41 6.21
CA GLY A 20 -16.90 1.24 6.38
C GLY A 20 -17.10 0.11 5.36
N GLU A 21 -18.01 0.27 4.41
CA GLU A 21 -18.24 -0.69 3.32
C GLU A 21 -17.13 -0.61 2.26
N ARG A 22 -17.18 -1.51 1.28
CA ARG A 22 -16.27 -1.45 0.13
C ARG A 22 -16.79 -0.47 -0.92
N LEU A 23 -15.95 0.47 -1.31
CA LEU A 23 -16.20 1.36 -2.45
C LEU A 23 -16.39 0.56 -3.74
N PRO A 24 -17.25 1.02 -4.67
CA PRO A 24 -17.47 0.34 -5.93
C PRO A 24 -16.25 0.41 -6.85
N GLU A 25 -16.20 -0.50 -7.84
CA GLU A 25 -15.12 -0.56 -8.84
C GLU A 25 -14.91 0.76 -9.61
N SER A 26 -15.97 1.53 -9.80
CA SER A 26 -15.89 2.86 -10.45
C SER A 26 -15.12 3.91 -9.64
N VAL A 27 -14.72 3.60 -8.40
CA VAL A 27 -14.03 4.51 -7.49
C VAL A 27 -12.67 3.99 -7.05
N ARG A 28 -12.51 2.69 -6.78
CA ARG A 28 -11.28 2.15 -6.20
C ARG A 28 -10.06 2.38 -7.10
N TRP A 29 -8.96 2.84 -6.52
CA TRP A 29 -7.78 3.25 -7.27
C TRP A 29 -7.18 2.15 -8.16
N PRO A 30 -7.18 0.84 -7.81
CA PRO A 30 -6.67 -0.17 -8.73
C PRO A 30 -7.57 -0.36 -9.96
N CYS A 31 -8.90 -0.22 -9.79
CA CYS A 31 -9.86 -0.30 -10.90
C CYS A 31 -9.74 0.93 -11.81
N LEU A 32 -9.56 2.12 -11.22
CA LEU A 32 -9.25 3.33 -11.98
C LEU A 32 -7.92 3.22 -12.71
N LEU A 33 -6.91 2.61 -12.07
CA LEU A 33 -5.61 2.32 -12.69
C LEU A 33 -5.76 1.39 -13.90
N GLN A 34 -6.60 0.35 -13.82
CA GLN A 34 -6.92 -0.52 -14.96
C GLN A 34 -7.45 0.29 -16.15
N ASN A 35 -8.37 1.23 -15.92
CA ASN A 35 -8.93 2.08 -16.97
C ASN A 35 -7.86 3.01 -17.59
N LEU A 36 -6.94 3.53 -16.77
CA LEU A 36 -5.87 4.43 -17.21
C LEU A 36 -4.76 3.71 -18.00
N LEU A 37 -4.47 2.45 -17.66
CA LEU A 37 -3.48 1.63 -18.34
C LEU A 37 -4.03 0.96 -19.61
N GLY A 38 -5.35 0.73 -19.66
CA GLY A 38 -6.03 0.13 -20.81
C GLY A 38 -5.75 -1.37 -20.97
N ASP A 39 -6.18 -1.92 -22.11
CA ASP A 39 -6.23 -3.37 -22.39
C ASP A 39 -4.85 -4.03 -22.53
N GLU A 40 -3.78 -3.23 -22.61
CA GLU A 40 -2.41 -3.74 -22.58
C GLU A 40 -2.01 -4.26 -21.20
N PHE A 41 -2.75 -3.91 -20.15
CA PHE A 41 -2.48 -4.28 -18.76
C PHE A 41 -3.65 -5.02 -18.11
N LYS A 42 -3.32 -5.85 -17.11
CA LYS A 42 -4.28 -6.45 -16.18
C LYS A 42 -3.90 -6.09 -14.76
N VAL A 43 -4.73 -5.29 -14.10
CA VAL A 43 -4.55 -4.90 -12.69
C VAL A 43 -5.25 -5.92 -11.80
N ILE A 44 -4.57 -6.32 -10.72
CA ILE A 44 -5.03 -7.31 -9.76
C ILE A 44 -5.10 -6.64 -8.38
N GLU A 45 -6.30 -6.63 -7.80
CA GLU A 45 -6.57 -6.04 -6.49
C GLU A 45 -6.18 -6.99 -5.36
N GLU A 46 -5.09 -6.69 -4.65
CA GLU A 46 -4.65 -7.41 -3.45
C GLU A 46 -4.62 -6.48 -2.24
N GLY A 47 -5.76 -5.84 -1.98
CA GLY A 47 -5.99 -4.99 -0.81
C GLY A 47 -6.65 -5.74 0.34
N LEU A 48 -6.11 -5.61 1.55
CA LEU A 48 -6.63 -6.28 2.75
C LEU A 48 -6.71 -5.31 3.94
N ASN A 49 -7.91 -5.07 4.45
CA ASN A 49 -8.10 -4.14 5.57
C ASN A 49 -7.23 -4.53 6.77
N GLY A 50 -6.47 -3.56 7.29
CA GLY A 50 -5.62 -3.75 8.45
C GLY A 50 -4.27 -4.41 8.17
N ARG A 51 -3.95 -4.78 6.93
CA ARG A 51 -2.67 -5.40 6.59
C ARG A 51 -1.49 -4.54 7.04
N THR A 52 -0.55 -5.16 7.72
CA THR A 52 0.71 -4.55 8.15
C THR A 52 1.83 -4.94 7.17
N THR A 53 3.01 -4.33 7.30
CA THR A 53 4.18 -4.83 6.59
C THR A 53 4.62 -6.18 7.16
N VAL A 54 4.90 -6.25 8.47
CA VAL A 54 5.57 -7.41 9.10
C VAL A 54 5.00 -7.82 10.47
N PHE A 55 4.04 -7.07 11.01
CA PHE A 55 3.53 -7.30 12.36
C PHE A 55 2.29 -8.20 12.35
N ASP A 56 2.25 -9.17 13.25
CA ASP A 56 1.04 -9.95 13.51
C ASP A 56 0.10 -9.11 14.38
N ASP A 57 -1.13 -8.86 13.90
CA ASP A 57 -2.15 -8.18 14.70
C ASP A 57 -2.58 -9.11 15.84
N PRO A 58 -2.54 -8.66 17.11
CA PRO A 58 -2.86 -9.53 18.24
C PRO A 58 -4.29 -10.07 18.23
N ASN A 59 -5.19 -9.46 17.45
CA ASN A 59 -6.56 -9.92 17.30
C ASN A 59 -6.81 -10.62 15.95
N ASP A 60 -5.95 -10.40 14.95
CA ASP A 60 -6.12 -10.87 13.57
C ASP A 60 -4.77 -11.27 12.96
N ASP A 61 -4.26 -12.45 13.34
CA ASP A 61 -2.94 -12.99 12.96
C ASP A 61 -2.72 -13.19 11.44
N TRP A 62 -3.78 -13.03 10.64
CA TRP A 62 -3.76 -13.20 9.19
C TRP A 62 -3.49 -11.89 8.41
N LYS A 63 -3.09 -10.81 9.10
CA LYS A 63 -2.84 -9.49 8.49
C LYS A 63 -1.37 -9.19 8.16
N ASN A 64 -0.46 -10.13 8.38
CA ASN A 64 0.97 -9.93 8.13
C ASN A 64 1.34 -9.96 6.63
N GLY A 65 1.73 -8.82 6.06
CA GLY A 65 2.05 -8.72 4.63
C GLY A 65 3.22 -9.62 4.18
N VAL A 66 4.23 -9.77 5.02
CA VAL A 66 5.44 -10.57 4.78
C VAL A 66 5.12 -12.07 4.59
N ASP A 67 4.06 -12.57 5.21
CA ASP A 67 3.66 -13.98 5.09
C ASP A 67 2.85 -14.28 3.84
N TYR A 68 2.05 -13.30 3.37
CA TYR A 68 1.19 -13.48 2.20
C TYR A 68 1.86 -13.22 0.86
N ILE A 69 2.87 -12.33 0.81
CA ILE A 69 3.40 -11.83 -0.47
C ILE A 69 3.86 -12.96 -1.41
N LYS A 70 4.48 -14.01 -0.90
CA LYS A 70 4.94 -15.14 -1.72
C LYS A 70 3.78 -15.89 -2.37
N GLY A 71 2.76 -16.21 -1.58
CA GLY A 71 1.58 -16.96 -2.05
C GLY A 71 0.78 -16.17 -3.08
N ILE A 72 0.56 -14.88 -2.81
CA ILE A 72 -0.13 -13.95 -3.71
C ILE A 72 0.59 -13.87 -5.06
N LEU A 73 1.89 -13.57 -5.03
CA LEU A 73 2.65 -13.46 -6.28
C LEU A 73 2.68 -14.77 -7.05
N CYS A 74 2.83 -15.91 -6.36
CA CYS A 74 2.83 -17.22 -7.01
C CYS A 74 1.49 -17.57 -7.69
N THR A 75 0.37 -17.13 -7.11
CA THR A 75 -1.00 -17.35 -7.61
C THR A 75 -1.29 -16.51 -8.84
N HIS A 76 -0.67 -15.32 -8.94
CA HIS A 76 -0.92 -14.35 -10.01
C HIS A 76 0.14 -14.33 -11.11
N ARG A 77 1.10 -15.27 -11.10
CA ARG A 77 2.14 -15.36 -12.16
C ARG A 77 1.52 -15.51 -13.57
N PRO A 78 2.17 -14.93 -14.61
CA PRO A 78 3.34 -14.04 -14.52
C PRO A 78 2.96 -12.68 -13.93
N VAL A 79 3.85 -12.08 -13.14
CA VAL A 79 3.72 -10.72 -12.57
C VAL A 79 4.74 -9.80 -13.23
N ASP A 80 4.29 -8.74 -13.90
CA ASP A 80 5.19 -7.78 -14.56
C ASP A 80 5.47 -6.55 -13.70
N TYR A 81 4.47 -6.11 -12.94
CA TYR A 81 4.59 -5.00 -11.99
C TYR A 81 4.01 -5.39 -10.63
N LEU A 82 4.68 -4.95 -9.57
CA LEU A 82 4.19 -5.07 -8.19
C LEU A 82 4.17 -3.68 -7.56
N VAL A 83 2.98 -3.19 -7.23
CA VAL A 83 2.79 -1.94 -6.49
C VAL A 83 2.55 -2.29 -5.02
N ILE A 84 3.38 -1.77 -4.12
CA ILE A 84 3.26 -2.00 -2.67
C ILE A 84 2.90 -0.69 -1.98
N MET A 85 1.73 -0.62 -1.36
CA MET A 85 1.31 0.49 -0.51
C MET A 85 0.86 -0.04 0.85
N LEU A 86 1.79 -0.04 1.80
CA LEU A 86 1.61 -0.51 3.18
C LEU A 86 2.36 0.39 4.17
N GLY A 87 2.18 0.16 5.46
CA GLY A 87 2.84 0.89 6.55
C GLY A 87 1.88 1.69 7.42
N THR A 88 0.66 1.96 6.94
CA THR A 88 -0.35 2.68 7.71
C THR A 88 -0.70 1.95 9.00
N ASN A 89 -1.02 0.66 8.92
CA ASN A 89 -1.41 -0.13 10.09
C ASN A 89 -0.27 -0.39 11.07
N ASP A 90 0.98 -0.42 10.58
CA ASP A 90 2.16 -0.56 11.42
C ASP A 90 2.37 0.66 12.35
N MET A 91 1.74 1.80 12.03
CA MET A 91 1.74 2.99 12.88
C MET A 91 0.72 2.93 14.02
N LYS A 92 -0.08 1.87 14.13
CA LYS A 92 -0.97 1.67 15.28
C LYS A 92 -0.18 1.60 16.58
N THR A 93 -0.76 2.14 17.65
CA THR A 93 -0.12 2.23 18.98
C THR A 93 0.26 0.86 19.54
N VAL A 94 -0.53 -0.17 19.22
CA VAL A 94 -0.32 -1.56 19.68
C VAL A 94 1.05 -2.14 19.28
N TYR A 95 1.60 -1.73 18.13
CA TYR A 95 2.90 -2.23 17.67
C TYR A 95 4.08 -1.41 18.22
N ASN A 96 3.83 -0.15 18.62
CA ASN A 96 4.85 0.80 19.07
C ASN A 96 6.08 0.88 18.13
N ALA A 97 5.89 0.63 16.83
CA ALA A 97 6.97 0.52 15.87
C ALA A 97 7.56 1.89 15.49
N SER A 98 8.88 1.98 15.39
CA SER A 98 9.61 3.11 14.79
C SER A 98 9.44 3.13 13.26
N VAL A 99 9.68 4.28 12.63
CA VAL A 99 9.60 4.40 11.16
C VAL A 99 10.62 3.48 10.48
N GLU A 100 11.77 3.29 11.11
CA GLU A 100 12.84 2.40 10.69
C GLU A 100 12.40 0.93 10.72
N GLU A 101 11.67 0.50 11.75
CA GLU A 101 11.11 -0.86 11.84
C GLU A 101 10.03 -1.09 10.77
N ILE A 102 9.16 -0.10 10.53
CA ILE A 102 8.15 -0.19 9.45
C ILE A 102 8.84 -0.32 8.08
N ALA A 103 9.91 0.43 7.84
CA ALA A 103 10.69 0.32 6.61
C ALA A 103 11.44 -1.00 6.50
N ALA A 104 11.90 -1.57 7.62
CA ALA A 104 12.50 -2.91 7.64
C ALA A 104 11.47 -4.00 7.28
N GLY A 105 10.22 -3.85 7.72
CA GLY A 105 9.12 -4.74 7.31
C GLY A 105 8.83 -4.66 5.81
N LEU A 106 8.71 -3.45 5.25
CA LEU A 106 8.58 -3.26 3.80
C LEU A 106 9.76 -3.89 3.03
N LYS A 107 10.99 -3.68 3.50
CA LYS A 107 12.19 -4.28 2.91
C LYS A 107 12.10 -5.81 2.85
N GLU A 108 11.58 -6.45 3.89
CA GLU A 108 11.40 -7.90 3.91
C GLU A 108 10.35 -8.35 2.88
N ILE A 109 9.26 -7.59 2.68
CA ILE A 109 8.29 -7.84 1.60
C ILE A 109 8.98 -7.80 0.24
N VAL A 110 9.73 -6.73 -0.05
CA VAL A 110 10.47 -6.56 -1.32
C VAL A 110 11.41 -7.74 -1.55
N LYS A 111 12.26 -8.05 -0.56
CA LYS A 111 13.21 -9.17 -0.65
C LYS A 111 12.52 -10.51 -0.91
N ARG A 112 11.39 -10.78 -0.24
CA ARG A 112 10.62 -12.01 -0.45
C ARG A 112 9.98 -12.05 -1.83
N ALA A 113 9.51 -10.91 -2.33
CA ALA A 113 8.96 -10.77 -3.68
C ALA A 113 10.03 -11.03 -4.75
N GLU A 114 11.17 -10.35 -4.68
CA GLU A 114 12.27 -10.58 -5.64
C GLU A 114 12.70 -12.04 -5.67
N ASN A 115 12.95 -12.62 -4.50
CA ASN A 115 13.42 -13.99 -4.38
C ASN A 115 12.43 -15.01 -4.95
N VAL A 116 11.14 -14.88 -4.62
CA VAL A 116 10.15 -15.84 -5.10
C VAL A 116 9.92 -15.68 -6.60
N MET A 117 9.94 -14.46 -7.14
CA MET A 117 9.68 -14.23 -8.57
C MET A 117 10.85 -14.64 -9.45
N GLU A 118 12.08 -14.34 -9.04
CA GLU A 118 13.29 -14.83 -9.71
C GLU A 118 13.25 -16.37 -9.83
N VAL A 119 12.90 -17.07 -8.74
CA VAL A 119 12.85 -18.53 -8.72
C VAL A 119 11.64 -19.10 -9.49
N LYS A 120 10.47 -18.46 -9.40
CA LYS A 120 9.21 -19.05 -9.88
C LYS A 120 8.82 -18.63 -11.29
N GLN A 121 9.23 -17.46 -11.78
CA GLN A 121 8.98 -17.04 -13.16
C GLN A 121 10.24 -16.68 -13.95
N GLY A 122 11.42 -16.66 -13.31
CA GLY A 122 12.71 -16.39 -13.98
C GLY A 122 13.03 -14.91 -14.16
N TYR A 123 12.22 -14.01 -13.60
CA TYR A 123 12.49 -12.57 -13.55
C TYR A 123 11.73 -11.91 -12.40
N VAL A 124 12.32 -10.85 -11.86
CA VAL A 124 11.70 -9.97 -10.85
C VAL A 124 10.75 -8.97 -11.53
N PRO A 125 9.51 -8.78 -11.05
CA PRO A 125 8.62 -7.74 -11.56
C PRO A 125 9.21 -6.35 -11.30
N LYS A 126 8.83 -5.34 -12.09
CA LYS A 126 9.14 -3.95 -11.73
C LYS A 126 8.36 -3.58 -10.46
N ILE A 127 9.07 -3.31 -9.37
CA ILE A 127 8.45 -3.00 -8.08
C ILE A 127 8.32 -1.48 -7.94
N LEU A 128 7.12 -1.01 -7.62
CA LEU A 128 6.84 0.37 -7.21
C LEU A 128 6.49 0.38 -5.72
N ILE A 129 7.33 1.03 -4.92
CA ILE A 129 7.05 1.29 -3.50
C ILE A 129 6.28 2.59 -3.40
N VAL A 130 5.11 2.55 -2.78
CA VAL A 130 4.28 3.72 -2.52
C VAL A 130 4.26 3.97 -1.01
N SER A 131 4.79 5.11 -0.57
CA SER A 131 4.56 5.56 0.79
C SER A 131 3.10 6.01 0.92
N PRO A 132 2.34 5.52 1.92
CA PRO A 132 0.93 5.87 2.08
C PRO A 132 0.74 7.37 2.36
N PRO A 133 -0.48 7.92 2.19
CA PRO A 133 -0.76 9.29 2.57
C PRO A 133 -0.51 9.53 4.07
N GLU A 134 -0.34 10.79 4.44
CA GLU A 134 -0.27 11.16 5.86
C GLU A 134 -1.57 10.84 6.58
N ILE A 135 -1.46 10.52 7.87
CA ILE A 135 -2.62 10.40 8.76
C ILE A 135 -3.05 11.83 9.18
N SER A 136 -4.33 12.14 9.09
CA SER A 136 -4.87 13.46 9.51
C SER A 136 -5.05 13.56 11.02
N GLU A 137 -5.08 14.79 11.54
CA GLU A 137 -5.49 15.09 12.92
C GLU A 137 -6.93 14.63 13.22
N ASP A 138 -7.80 14.51 12.20
CA ASP A 138 -9.17 14.01 12.34
C ASP A 138 -9.22 12.60 12.95
N ILE A 139 -8.13 11.82 12.83
CA ILE A 139 -8.05 10.48 13.42
C ILE A 139 -8.17 10.50 14.95
N LEU A 140 -7.79 11.60 15.60
CA LEU A 140 -7.79 11.74 17.06
C LEU A 140 -9.21 11.87 17.63
N THR A 141 -10.18 12.25 16.81
CA THR A 141 -11.59 12.34 17.20
C THR A 141 -12.49 11.35 16.45
N GLY A 142 -11.97 10.72 15.39
CA GLY A 142 -12.68 9.76 14.56
C GLY A 142 -12.78 8.33 15.13
N PRO A 143 -13.27 7.38 14.33
CA PRO A 143 -13.53 6.00 14.76
C PRO A 143 -12.24 5.21 15.09
N PHE A 144 -11.07 5.68 14.66
CA PHE A 144 -9.78 5.03 14.86
C PHE A 144 -8.93 5.65 15.96
N LYS A 145 -9.47 6.60 16.75
CA LYS A 145 -8.75 7.36 17.80
C LYS A 145 -8.05 6.50 18.86
N ASP A 146 -8.57 5.30 19.11
CA ASP A 146 -8.00 4.39 20.13
C ASP A 146 -6.87 3.52 19.54
N SER A 147 -6.73 3.50 18.22
CA SER A 147 -5.69 2.74 17.50
C SER A 147 -4.49 3.60 17.09
N PHE A 148 -4.66 4.91 16.97
CA PHE A 148 -3.65 5.85 16.48
C PHE A 148 -3.58 7.09 17.38
N ASP A 149 -2.39 7.67 17.47
CA ASP A 149 -2.16 8.87 18.29
C ASP A 149 -1.38 9.94 17.50
N ARG A 150 -0.98 11.02 18.19
CA ARG A 150 -0.16 12.08 17.60
C ARG A 150 1.20 11.56 17.11
N VAL A 151 1.75 10.52 17.74
CA VAL A 151 3.01 9.91 17.32
C VAL A 151 2.80 9.16 16.01
N SER A 152 1.66 8.49 15.81
CA SER A 152 1.29 7.89 14.52
C SER A 152 1.24 8.93 13.39
N ILE A 153 0.66 10.11 13.64
CA ILE A 153 0.63 11.22 12.68
C ILE A 153 2.06 11.63 12.29
N GLU A 154 2.95 11.84 13.28
CA GLU A 154 4.34 12.24 13.02
C GLU A 154 5.15 11.14 12.31
N LYS A 155 4.88 9.86 12.58
CA LYS A 155 5.49 8.73 11.84
C LYS A 155 5.08 8.77 10.37
N SER A 156 3.82 9.03 10.06
CA SER A 156 3.29 9.03 8.69
C SER A 156 4.01 10.06 7.80
N LYS A 157 4.31 11.24 8.34
CA LYS A 157 5.05 12.31 7.65
C LYS A 157 6.47 11.93 7.26
N ARG A 158 7.10 11.04 8.04
CA ARG A 158 8.52 10.65 7.94
C ARG A 158 8.74 9.38 7.12
N LEU A 159 7.70 8.58 6.90
CA LEU A 159 7.80 7.25 6.29
C LEU A 159 8.36 7.28 4.86
N ALA A 160 7.98 8.29 4.07
CA ALA A 160 8.43 8.48 2.70
C ALA A 160 9.96 8.50 2.57
N TYR A 161 10.67 9.16 3.50
CA TYR A 161 12.13 9.20 3.48
C TYR A 161 12.73 7.80 3.62
N GLN A 162 12.28 7.02 4.61
CA GLN A 162 12.80 5.67 4.82
C GLN A 162 12.45 4.73 3.66
N TYR A 163 11.25 4.85 3.10
CA TYR A 163 10.81 4.04 1.95
C TYR A 163 11.60 4.36 0.68
N LYS A 164 11.96 5.63 0.44
CA LYS A 164 12.84 6.00 -0.67
C LYS A 164 14.21 5.33 -0.56
N GLN A 165 14.78 5.26 0.65
CA GLN A 165 16.06 4.59 0.89
C GLN A 165 15.99 3.08 0.62
N VAL A 166 14.83 2.45 0.90
CA VAL A 166 14.59 1.05 0.52
C VAL A 166 14.51 0.92 -1.00
N ALA A 167 13.73 1.78 -1.67
CA ALA A 167 13.59 1.75 -3.12
C ALA A 167 14.94 1.89 -3.84
N ASP A 168 15.77 2.85 -3.44
CA ASP A 168 17.09 3.07 -4.03
C ASP A 168 18.04 1.90 -3.84
N ARG A 169 17.98 1.24 -2.67
CA ARG A 169 18.81 0.08 -2.38
C ARG A 169 18.48 -1.13 -3.23
N PHE A 170 17.20 -1.30 -3.57
CA PHE A 170 16.70 -2.45 -4.34
C PHE A 170 16.43 -2.11 -5.81
N GLY A 171 16.72 -0.89 -6.25
CA GLY A 171 16.44 -0.46 -7.63
C GLY A 171 14.94 -0.43 -7.97
N CYS A 172 14.07 -0.25 -6.97
CA CYS A 172 12.63 -0.14 -7.15
C CYS A 172 12.22 1.30 -7.52
N GLY A 173 11.06 1.45 -8.15
CA GLY A 173 10.39 2.75 -8.24
C GLY A 173 9.90 3.22 -6.87
N PHE A 174 9.75 4.53 -6.71
CA PHE A 174 9.22 5.13 -5.49
C PHE A 174 8.19 6.21 -5.81
N LEU A 175 7.10 6.22 -5.06
CA LEU A 175 6.07 7.25 -5.08
C LEU A 175 5.70 7.66 -3.65
N ASP A 176 5.62 8.96 -3.40
CA ASP A 176 5.14 9.51 -2.12
C ASP A 176 3.69 9.98 -2.29
N ALA A 177 2.73 9.17 -1.83
CA ALA A 177 1.31 9.42 -2.11
C ALA A 177 0.83 10.77 -1.55
N LYS A 178 1.41 11.25 -0.45
CA LYS A 178 1.00 12.52 0.19
C LYS A 178 1.15 13.75 -0.70
N GLN A 179 1.97 13.67 -1.77
CA GLN A 179 2.12 14.74 -2.75
C GLN A 179 0.90 14.88 -3.68
N TYR A 180 0.07 13.84 -3.74
CA TYR A 180 -1.04 13.74 -4.69
C TYR A 180 -2.40 13.66 -4.00
N ILE A 181 -2.45 13.10 -2.78
CA ILE A 181 -3.71 12.77 -2.10
C ILE A 181 -3.65 13.09 -0.61
N LYS A 182 -4.83 13.23 -0.01
CA LYS A 182 -5.02 13.40 1.44
C LYS A 182 -6.08 12.42 1.94
N PRO A 183 -6.00 11.99 3.21
CA PRO A 183 -7.07 11.20 3.81
C PRO A 183 -8.37 12.01 3.92
N SER A 184 -9.49 11.31 4.04
CA SER A 184 -10.80 11.89 4.31
C SER A 184 -10.84 12.50 5.71
N VAL A 185 -11.58 13.61 5.86
CA VAL A 185 -11.85 14.23 7.16
C VAL A 185 -12.80 13.39 8.02
N GLU A 186 -13.51 12.44 7.41
CA GLU A 186 -14.52 11.62 8.10
C GLU A 186 -13.90 10.64 9.11
N ASP A 187 -12.71 10.11 8.80
CA ASP A 187 -12.00 9.16 9.66
C ASP A 187 -10.50 9.43 9.83
N GLY A 188 -9.94 10.40 9.09
CA GLY A 188 -8.54 10.80 9.15
C GLY A 188 -7.55 9.79 8.57
N LEU A 189 -8.02 8.72 7.92
CA LEU A 189 -7.19 7.58 7.50
C LEU A 189 -7.43 7.14 6.05
N HIS A 190 -8.70 6.99 5.65
CA HIS A 190 -9.06 6.40 4.36
C HIS A 190 -9.31 7.45 3.28
N LEU A 191 -9.18 7.04 2.03
CA LEU A 191 -9.35 7.93 0.88
C LEU A 191 -10.83 8.11 0.50
N GLY A 192 -11.21 9.35 0.21
CA GLY A 192 -12.43 9.64 -0.54
C GLY A 192 -12.27 9.37 -2.04
N PRO A 193 -13.34 9.54 -2.85
CA PRO A 193 -13.30 9.30 -4.30
C PRO A 193 -12.19 10.06 -5.03
N ASP A 194 -11.98 11.35 -4.71
CA ASP A 194 -10.93 12.16 -5.32
C ASP A 194 -9.52 11.66 -4.96
N GLY A 195 -9.35 11.16 -3.73
CA GLY A 195 -8.10 10.54 -3.28
C GLY A 195 -7.79 9.26 -4.06
N HIS A 196 -8.79 8.40 -4.28
CA HIS A 196 -8.59 7.21 -5.12
C HIS A 196 -8.25 7.56 -6.56
N LYS A 197 -8.90 8.58 -7.13
CA LYS A 197 -8.59 9.06 -8.48
C LYS A 197 -7.15 9.59 -8.58
N GLY A 198 -6.76 10.49 -7.69
CA GLY A 198 -5.41 11.06 -7.68
C GLY A 198 -4.31 10.00 -7.49
N LEU A 199 -4.56 8.99 -6.65
CA LEU A 199 -3.63 7.88 -6.46
C LEU A 199 -3.50 7.03 -7.73
N ALA A 200 -4.62 6.73 -8.41
CA ALA A 200 -4.59 5.97 -9.66
C ALA A 200 -3.80 6.68 -10.76
N GLU A 201 -3.99 8.00 -10.90
CA GLU A 201 -3.26 8.82 -11.86
C GLU A 201 -1.74 8.85 -11.56
N ALA A 202 -1.37 9.07 -10.30
CA ALA A 202 0.03 9.10 -9.87
C ALA A 202 0.73 7.74 -10.06
N VAL A 203 0.06 6.64 -9.69
CA VAL A 203 0.59 5.28 -9.88
C VAL A 203 0.70 4.94 -11.37
N CYS A 204 -0.28 5.33 -12.20
CA CYS A 204 -0.23 5.12 -13.65
C CYS A 204 1.00 5.79 -14.27
N GLN A 205 1.26 7.03 -13.89
CA GLN A 205 2.44 7.77 -14.36
C GLN A 205 3.73 7.07 -13.93
N ALA A 206 3.85 6.70 -12.65
CA ALA A 206 5.02 6.00 -12.14
C ALA A 206 5.26 4.65 -12.85
N ILE A 207 4.21 3.87 -13.14
CA ILE A 207 4.31 2.61 -13.89
C ILE A 207 4.83 2.83 -15.33
N LYS A 208 4.43 3.93 -15.98
CA LYS A 208 4.89 4.26 -17.35
C LYS A 208 6.35 4.68 -17.40
N GLU A 209 6.89 5.19 -16.30
CA GLU A 209 8.29 5.62 -16.16
C GLU A 209 9.24 4.49 -15.73
N LEU A 210 8.69 3.37 -15.23
CA LEU A 210 9.41 2.15 -14.86
C LEU A 210 9.80 1.31 -16.07
#